data_AF-A0A354FM38-F1
#
_entry.id   AF-A0A354FM38-F1
#
_cell.length_a   1.000
_cell.length_b   1.000
_cell.length_c   1.000
_cell.angle_alpha   90.00
_cell.angle_beta   90.00
_cell.angle_gamma   90.00
#
_symmetry.space_group_name_H-M   'P 1'
#
loop_
_entity.id
_entity.type
_entity.pdbx_description
1 polymer ?
#
loop_
_entity_poly.entity_id
_entity_poly.type
_entity_poly.pdbx_seq_one_letter_code
_entity_poly.pdbx_strand_id
1 'polypeptide(L)' 'ILLDEPFAGVDPIAVADIQSIIRQLAERNIGILITDHNVR' A
#
# COMPACT_ATOMS: atom_id res chain seq x y z
N ILE A 1 -1.76 -10.81 -2.83
CA ILE A 1 -1.48 -9.74 -3.83
C ILE A 1 -0.05 -9.28 -3.60
N LEU A 2 0.71 -9.05 -4.67
CA LEU A 2 2.05 -8.44 -4.59
C LEU A 2 1.98 -7.04 -5.17
N LEU A 3 2.47 -6.05 -4.42
CA LEU A 3 2.60 -4.66 -4.86
C LEU A 3 4.08 -4.29 -4.81
N ASP A 4 4.63 -3.86 -5.94
CA ASP A 4 6.01 -3.39 -6.05
C ASP A 4 6.03 -1.87 -6.19
N GLU A 5 6.63 -1.19 -5.22
CA GLU A 5 6.69 0.27 -5.10
C GLU A 5 5.32 0.99 -5.21
N PRO A 6 4.27 0.58 -4.47
CA PRO A 6 2.92 1.13 -4.65
C PRO A 6 2.77 2.59 -4.25
N PHE A 7 3.77 3.18 -3.58
CA PHE A 7 3.75 4.56 -3.11
C PHE A 7 4.66 5.49 -3.93
N ALA A 8 5.42 4.95 -4.90
CA ALA A 8 6.36 5.74 -5.70
C ALA A 8 5.62 6.78 -6.56
N GLY A 9 5.98 8.06 -6.40
CA GLY A 9 5.38 9.17 -7.15
C GLY A 9 3.93 9.49 -6.79
N VAL A 10 3.39 8.87 -5.74
CA VAL A 10 2.05 9.15 -5.21
C VAL A 10 2.11 10.33 -4.24
N ASP A 11 1.14 11.24 -4.34
CA ASP A 11 1.00 12.36 -3.40
C ASP A 11 0.79 11.84 -1.96
N PRO A 12 1.41 12.44 -0.93
CA PRO A 12 1.28 12.01 0.46
C PRO A 12 -0.17 11.88 0.95
N ILE A 13 -1.10 12.69 0.44
CA ILE A 13 -2.53 12.62 0.78
C ILE A 13 -3.12 11.31 0.23
N ALA A 14 -2.81 10.96 -1.02
CA ALA A 14 -3.31 9.76 -1.68
C ALA A 14 -2.72 8.46 -1.09
N VAL A 15 -1.54 8.52 -0.44
CA VAL A 15 -0.98 7.36 0.29
C VAL A 15 -1.93 6.88 1.38
N ALA A 16 -2.61 7.80 2.08
CA ALA A 16 -3.58 7.43 3.13
C ALA A 16 -4.77 6.63 2.56
N ASP A 17 -5.24 6.99 1.36
CA ASP A 17 -6.31 6.27 0.68
C ASP A 17 -5.87 4.86 0.26
N ILE A 18 -4.66 4.72 -0.30
CA ILE A 18 -4.09 3.41 -0.66
C ILE A 18 -3.94 2.53 0.59
N GLN A 19 -3.44 3.09 1.70
CA GLN A 19 -3.34 2.36 2.96
C GLN A 19 -4.70 1.92 3.51
N SER A 20 -5.75 2.74 3.36
CA SER A 20 -7.12 2.36 3.73
C SER A 20 -7.59 1.14 2.94
N ILE A 21 -7.35 1.12 1.63
CA ILE A 21 -7.70 -0.01 0.75
C ILE A 21 -6.94 -1.28 1.18
N ILE A 22 -5.63 -1.17 1.44
CA ILE A 22 -4.80 -2.30 1.90
C ILE A 22 -5.37 -2.88 3.21
N ARG A 23 -5.78 -2.04 4.16
CA ARG A 23 -6.40 -2.49 5.42
C ARG A 23 -7.71 -3.24 5.20
N GLN A 24 -8.59 -2.72 4.34
CA GLN A 24 -9.85 -3.39 4.00
C GLN A 24 -9.63 -4.76 3.35
N LEU A 25 -8.60 -4.89 2.52
CA LEU A 25 -8.24 -6.17 1.91
C LEU A 25 -7.67 -7.14 2.96
N ALA A 26 -6.84 -6.66 3.90
CA ALA A 26 -6.32 -7.47 4.99
C ALA A 26 -7.45 -7.98 5.92
N GLU A 27 -8.45 -7.16 6.24
CA GLU A 27 -9.64 -7.55 7.01
C GLU A 27 -10.45 -8.67 6.34
N ARG A 28 -10.36 -8.78 5.01
CA ARG A 28 -10.97 -9.85 4.22
C ARG A 28 -10.10 -11.11 4.16
N ASN A 29 -9.07 -11.21 5.01
CA ASN A 29 -8.06 -12.28 5.03
C ASN A 29 -7.28 -12.42 3.71
N ILE A 30 -7.12 -11.32 2.97
CA ILE A 30 -6.30 -11.30 1.76
C ILE A 30 -4.88 -10.94 2.16
N GLY A 31 -3.97 -11.90 2.00
CA GLY A 31 -2.53 -11.66 2.18
C GLY A 31 -2.00 -10.70 1.11
N ILE A 32 -1.32 -9.64 1.55
CA ILE A 32 -0.69 -8.65 0.67
C ILE A 32 0.78 -8.59 1.04
N LEU A 33 1.65 -8.77 0.05
CA LEU A 33 3.07 -8.53 0.15
C LEU A 33 3.37 -7.20 -0.55
N ILE A 34 4.03 -6.29 0.15
CA ILE A 34 4.35 -4.95 -0.34
C ILE A 34 5.86 -4.77 -0.25
N THR A 35 6.46 -4.35 -1.35
CA THR A 35 7.83 -3.85 -1.40
C THR A 35 7.76 -2.34 -1.59
N ASP A 36 8.49 -1.60 -0.76
CA ASP A 36 8.57 -0.15 -0.86
C ASP A 36 10.01 0.29 -0.62
N HIS A 37 10.49 1.26 -1.40
CA HIS A 37 11.84 1.79 -1.32
C HIS A 37 11.92 3.16 -0.62
N ASN A 38 10.87 3.61 0.06
CA ASN A 38 10.85 4.92 0.68
C ASN A 38 11.49 4.91 2.08
N VAL A 39 12.83 4.88 2.11
CA VAL A 39 13.63 5.20 3.30
C VAL A 39 14.20 6.60 3.13
N ARG A 40 13.48 7.62 3.60
CA ARG A 40 14.01 8.95 3.88
C ARG A 40 13.48 9.47 5.21
#